data_AF-A0A4V0I7V3-F1
#
_entry.id   AF-A0A4V0I7V3-F1
#
_cell.length_a   1.000
_cell.length_b   1.000
_cell.length_c   1.000
_cell.angle_alpha   90.00
_cell.angle_beta   90.00
_cell.angle_gamma   90.00
#
_symmetry.space_group_name_H-M   'P 1'
#
loop_
_entity.id
_entity.type
_entity.pdbx_description
1 polymer ?
#
loop_
_entity_poly.entity_id
_entity_poly.type
_entity_poly.pdbx_seq_one_letter_code
_entity_poly.pdbx_strand_id
1 'polypeptide(L)'
;MSTDAIATPTPEQMTELQAVTDRARAGDHTAVPRLRELLALFPRHGAYFGDLALQAAGVWIDLAAGPDLHLRESLAVKLDALRRDLLGGSADPVLDLAVDRVALTWLAANYLTAMDGAAVKHGESPRLQAFRAKRRHQAERAHLTALAALVALRKALAAPPAAAPLAAPVLTDRAAREAVANRLSGFFDGLPTLARDGAKAAASN
;
A
#
# COMPACT_ATOMS: atom_id res chain seq x y z
N MET A 1 33.10 3.09 4.38
CA MET A 1 33.02 2.44 3.06
C MET A 1 31.79 2.98 2.37
N SER A 2 32.04 3.57 1.21
CA SER A 2 31.17 4.18 0.18
C SER A 2 29.77 4.66 0.56
N THR A 3 29.65 5.98 0.65
CA THR A 3 28.45 6.75 0.33
C THR A 3 28.12 6.49 -1.15
N ASP A 4 27.23 5.54 -1.42
CA ASP A 4 26.65 5.39 -2.75
C ASP A 4 25.94 6.69 -3.11
N ALA A 5 26.53 7.44 -4.04
CA ALA A 5 25.88 8.57 -4.69
C ALA A 5 24.67 8.01 -5.42
N ILE A 6 23.48 8.16 -4.83
CA ILE A 6 22.22 7.73 -5.43
C ILE A 6 22.07 8.48 -6.75
N ALA A 7 22.30 7.78 -7.87
CA ALA A 7 22.22 8.34 -9.20
C ALA A 7 20.82 8.95 -9.41
N THR A 8 20.78 10.27 -9.54
CA THR A 8 19.55 10.98 -9.87
C THR A 8 19.35 10.87 -11.38
N PRO A 9 18.19 10.40 -11.87
CA PRO A 9 17.93 10.30 -13.29
C PRO A 9 18.04 11.68 -13.95
N THR A 10 18.72 11.71 -15.09
CA THR A 10 18.70 12.88 -15.99
C THR A 10 17.29 13.10 -16.55
N PRO A 11 16.97 14.31 -17.06
CA PRO A 11 15.67 14.57 -17.70
C PRO A 11 15.35 13.60 -18.85
N GLU A 12 16.36 13.20 -19.61
CA GLU A 12 16.23 12.22 -20.70
C GLU A 12 15.86 10.83 -20.15
N GLN A 13 16.56 10.37 -19.12
CA GLN A 13 16.26 9.10 -18.44
C GLN A 13 14.89 9.10 -17.77
N MET A 14 14.45 10.25 -17.24
CA MET A 14 13.10 10.39 -16.70
C MET A 14 12.03 10.29 -17.79
N THR A 15 12.28 10.91 -18.95
CA THR A 15 11.40 10.82 -20.12
C THR A 15 11.33 9.38 -20.64
N GLU A 16 12.47 8.69 -20.70
CA GLU A 16 12.53 7.28 -21.07
C GLU A 16 11.76 6.40 -20.07
N LEU A 17 12.00 6.59 -18.76
CA LEU A 17 11.30 5.85 -17.71
C LEU A 17 9.78 6.04 -17.80
N GLN A 18 9.32 7.26 -18.03
CA GLN A 18 7.90 7.57 -18.22
C GLN A 18 7.34 6.82 -19.44
N ALA A 19 7.99 6.94 -20.61
CA ALA A 19 7.55 6.28 -21.83
C ALA A 19 7.50 4.75 -21.70
N VAL A 20 8.52 4.14 -21.09
CA VAL A 20 8.58 2.69 -20.85
C VAL A 20 7.50 2.26 -19.85
N THR A 21 7.26 3.05 -18.81
CA THR A 21 6.20 2.81 -17.81
C THR A 21 4.82 2.86 -18.45
N ASP A 22 4.55 3.83 -19.32
CA ASP A 22 3.24 3.96 -19.97
C ASP A 22 2.94 2.80 -20.91
N ARG A 23 3.93 2.32 -21.68
CA ARG A 23 3.79 1.10 -22.47
C ARG A 23 3.53 -0.13 -21.60
N ALA A 24 4.28 -0.30 -20.51
CA ALA A 24 4.08 -1.40 -19.59
C ALA A 24 2.67 -1.36 -18.95
N ARG A 25 2.18 -0.18 -18.58
CA ARG A 25 0.81 0.03 -18.07
C ARG A 25 -0.26 -0.30 -19.11
N ALA A 26 0.01 -0.06 -20.39
CA ALA A 26 -0.87 -0.44 -21.49
C ALA A 26 -0.87 -1.95 -21.79
N GLY A 27 -0.04 -2.75 -21.10
CA GLY A 27 0.06 -4.19 -21.30
C GLY A 27 1.09 -4.62 -22.34
N ASP A 28 1.96 -3.72 -22.80
CA ASP A 28 3.07 -4.07 -23.70
C ASP A 28 4.15 -4.84 -22.94
N HIS A 29 4.12 -6.17 -23.08
CA HIS A 29 5.09 -7.07 -22.45
C HIS A 29 6.53 -6.83 -22.93
N THR A 30 6.74 -6.24 -24.11
CA THR A 30 8.09 -5.96 -24.64
C THR A 30 8.77 -4.80 -23.90
N ALA A 31 8.01 -3.96 -23.20
CA ALA A 31 8.54 -2.87 -22.38
C ALA A 31 9.11 -3.35 -21.03
N VAL A 32 8.71 -4.53 -20.54
CA VAL A 32 9.03 -5.03 -19.19
C VAL A 32 10.53 -5.27 -18.95
N PRO A 33 11.31 -5.86 -19.88
CA PRO A 33 12.76 -6.01 -19.69
C PRO A 33 13.45 -4.66 -19.49
N ARG A 34 13.12 -3.67 -20.33
CA ARG A 34 13.70 -2.33 -20.22
C ARG A 34 13.26 -1.60 -18.94
N LEU A 35 12.00 -1.77 -18.55
CA LEU A 35 11.52 -1.25 -17.27
C LEU A 35 12.33 -1.82 -16.10
N ARG A 36 12.61 -3.12 -16.11
CA ARG A 36 13.41 -3.77 -15.06
C ARG A 36 14.82 -3.19 -14.97
N GLU A 37 15.47 -2.95 -16.11
CA GLU A 37 16.79 -2.30 -16.15
C GLU A 37 16.74 -0.88 -15.57
N LEU A 38 15.77 -0.07 -15.99
CA LEU A 38 15.62 1.30 -15.50
C LEU A 38 15.32 1.35 -13.99
N LEU A 39 14.48 0.44 -13.47
CA LEU A 39 14.20 0.36 -12.04
C LEU A 39 15.42 -0.11 -11.23
N ALA A 40 16.26 -0.99 -11.80
CA ALA A 40 17.52 -1.39 -11.19
C ALA A 40 18.55 -0.24 -11.17
N LEU A 41 18.56 0.62 -12.20
CA LEU A 41 19.39 1.82 -12.27
C LEU A 41 18.90 2.92 -11.32
N PHE A 42 17.60 2.97 -11.02
CA PHE A 42 17.00 3.97 -10.13
C PHE A 42 16.25 3.30 -8.95
N PRO A 43 16.95 2.69 -7.98
CA PRO A 43 16.33 1.92 -6.90
C PRO A 43 15.29 2.68 -6.09
N ARG A 44 15.45 4.00 -5.90
CA ARG A 44 14.46 4.84 -5.22
C ARG A 44 13.11 4.91 -5.95
N HIS A 45 13.14 4.92 -7.28
CA HIS A 45 11.92 4.92 -8.09
C HIS A 45 11.25 3.54 -8.03
N GLY A 46 12.06 2.46 -8.11
CA GLY A 46 11.57 1.10 -7.90
C GLY A 46 10.91 0.92 -6.53
N ALA A 47 11.54 1.41 -5.47
CA ALA A 47 10.97 1.40 -4.13
C ALA A 47 9.65 2.19 -4.06
N TYR A 48 9.61 3.40 -4.61
CA TYR A 48 8.41 4.25 -4.61
C TYR A 48 7.22 3.62 -5.34
N PHE A 49 7.44 3.07 -6.55
CA PHE A 49 6.37 2.44 -7.32
C PHE A 49 5.96 1.06 -6.77
N GLY A 50 6.88 0.38 -6.09
CA GLY A 50 6.63 -0.91 -5.43
C GLY A 50 6.03 -0.80 -4.03
N ASP A 51 6.02 0.39 -3.43
CA ASP A 51 5.45 0.63 -2.10
C ASP A 51 3.92 0.67 -2.14
N LEU A 52 3.31 -0.50 -2.05
CA LEU A 52 1.86 -0.64 -2.03
C LEU A 52 1.21 0.03 -0.81
N ALA A 53 1.93 0.21 0.29
CA ALA A 53 1.36 0.88 1.44
C ALA A 53 1.21 2.38 1.16
N LEU A 54 2.24 3.00 0.58
CA LEU A 54 2.20 4.38 0.13
C LEU A 54 1.12 4.60 -0.94
N GLN A 55 1.03 3.71 -1.94
CA GLN A 55 -0.02 3.81 -2.97
C GLN A 55 -1.43 3.67 -2.38
N ALA A 56 -1.64 2.73 -1.45
CA ALA A 56 -2.91 2.57 -0.77
C ALA A 56 -3.27 3.81 0.07
N ALA A 57 -2.28 4.44 0.72
CA ALA A 57 -2.49 5.66 1.48
C ALA A 57 -2.98 6.80 0.58
N GLY A 58 -2.34 6.98 -0.59
CA GLY A 58 -2.77 7.95 -1.60
C GLY A 58 -4.22 7.75 -2.03
N VAL A 59 -4.62 6.51 -2.35
CA VAL A 59 -6.00 6.18 -2.74
C VAL A 59 -7.00 6.52 -1.63
N TRP A 60 -6.69 6.19 -0.36
CA TRP A 60 -7.56 6.50 0.76
C TRP A 60 -7.63 8.01 1.05
N ILE A 61 -6.52 8.73 0.90
CA ILE A 61 -6.46 10.19 1.05
C ILE A 61 -7.36 10.84 -0.01
N ASP A 62 -7.21 10.46 -1.28
CA ASP A 62 -8.02 11.01 -2.38
C ASP A 62 -9.50 10.69 -2.19
N LEU A 63 -9.83 9.47 -1.75
CA LEU A 63 -11.20 9.07 -1.45
C LEU A 63 -11.81 9.88 -0.29
N ALA A 64 -11.02 10.19 0.74
CA ALA A 64 -11.47 10.94 1.91
C ALA A 64 -11.60 12.44 1.64
N ALA A 65 -10.66 13.01 0.88
CA ALA A 65 -10.61 14.43 0.60
C ALA A 65 -11.54 14.87 -0.53
N GLY A 66 -11.78 14.00 -1.53
CA GLY A 66 -12.49 14.39 -2.74
C GLY A 66 -11.80 15.60 -3.40
N PRO A 67 -12.53 16.69 -3.71
CA PRO A 67 -11.95 17.89 -4.31
C PRO A 67 -11.25 18.82 -3.30
N ASP A 68 -11.32 18.54 -1.99
CA ASP A 68 -10.75 19.41 -0.95
C ASP A 68 -9.23 19.22 -0.85
N LEU A 69 -8.49 20.11 -1.51
CA LEU A 69 -7.02 20.10 -1.50
C LEU A 69 -6.43 20.34 -0.10
N HIS A 70 -7.12 21.11 0.74
CA HIS A 70 -6.65 21.39 2.10
C HIS A 70 -6.76 20.13 2.97
N LEU A 71 -7.89 19.42 2.88
CA LEU A 71 -8.07 18.15 3.58
C LEU A 71 -7.09 17.10 3.06
N ARG A 72 -6.85 17.04 1.75
CA ARG A 72 -5.88 16.12 1.13
C ARG A 72 -4.49 16.27 1.74
N GLU A 73 -3.97 17.50 1.76
CA GLU A 73 -2.65 17.80 2.33
C GLU A 73 -2.62 17.55 3.84
N SER A 74 -3.68 17.93 4.55
CA SER A 74 -3.79 17.72 6.00
C SER A 74 -3.77 16.23 6.36
N LEU A 75 -4.40 15.37 5.57
CA LEU A 75 -4.37 13.91 5.76
C LEU A 75 -2.98 13.33 5.50
N ALA A 76 -2.30 13.79 4.44
CA ALA A 76 -0.93 13.37 4.13
C ALA A 76 0.02 13.72 5.30
N VAL A 77 0.02 14.98 5.74
CA VAL A 77 0.82 15.45 6.88
C VAL A 77 0.47 14.69 8.17
N LYS A 78 -0.82 14.41 8.40
CA LYS A 78 -1.26 13.65 9.57
C LYS A 78 -0.76 12.20 9.55
N LEU A 79 -0.76 11.54 8.40
CA LEU A 79 -0.23 10.18 8.26
C LEU A 79 1.28 10.14 8.47
N ASP A 80 2.02 11.10 7.91
CA ASP A 80 3.47 11.17 8.12
C ASP A 80 3.83 11.46 9.57
N ALA A 81 3.07 12.31 10.26
CA ALA A 81 3.21 12.52 11.70
C ALA A 81 2.92 11.23 12.49
N LEU A 82 1.80 10.55 12.19
CA LEU A 82 1.43 9.30 12.85
C LEU A 82 2.50 8.22 12.67
N ARG A 83 3.05 8.07 11.46
CA ARG A 83 4.13 7.11 11.19
C ARG A 83 5.38 7.44 12.01
N ARG A 84 5.82 8.70 12.02
CA ARG A 84 6.99 9.14 12.79
C ARG A 84 6.82 8.91 14.29
N ASP A 85 5.66 9.27 14.83
CA ASP A 85 5.34 9.07 16.25
C ASP A 85 5.36 7.59 16.63
N LEU A 86 4.85 6.73 15.74
CA LEU A 86 4.87 5.28 15.97
C LEU A 86 6.25 4.66 15.74
N LEU A 87 7.07 5.14 14.82
CA LEU A 87 8.42 4.59 14.64
C LEU A 87 9.33 4.96 15.81
N GLY A 88 9.12 6.13 16.44
CA GLY A 88 9.91 6.57 17.59
C GLY A 88 11.41 6.67 17.28
N GLY A 89 11.78 6.89 16.01
CA GLY A 89 13.17 6.92 15.54
C GLY A 89 13.80 5.56 15.25
N SER A 90 13.08 4.45 15.41
CA SER A 90 13.57 3.13 15.01
C SER A 90 13.70 3.02 13.49
N ALA A 91 14.80 2.44 13.01
CA ALA A 91 15.04 2.12 11.61
C ALA A 91 14.82 0.62 11.29
N ASP A 92 14.08 -0.10 12.14
CA ASP A 92 13.78 -1.51 11.95
C ASP A 92 12.76 -1.71 10.80
N PRO A 93 13.11 -2.44 9.73
CA PRO A 93 12.24 -2.61 8.56
C PRO A 93 10.92 -3.34 8.86
N VAL A 94 10.89 -4.23 9.85
CA VAL A 94 9.67 -4.95 10.22
C VAL A 94 8.74 -4.04 11.00
N LEU A 95 9.30 -3.18 11.87
CA LEU A 95 8.51 -2.13 12.53
C LEU A 95 7.93 -1.15 11.51
N ASP A 96 8.69 -0.76 10.49
CA ASP A 96 8.22 0.15 9.43
C ASP A 96 6.97 -0.39 8.71
N LEU A 97 7.03 -1.64 8.26
CA LEU A 97 5.89 -2.33 7.63
C LEU A 97 4.67 -2.42 8.57
N ALA A 98 4.89 -2.67 9.87
CA ALA A 98 3.81 -2.72 10.84
C ALA A 98 3.18 -1.33 11.08
N VAL A 99 4.01 -0.29 11.12
CA VAL A 99 3.56 1.11 11.26
C VAL A 99 2.76 1.55 10.05
N ASP A 100 3.19 1.21 8.83
CA ASP A 100 2.43 1.46 7.60
C ASP A 100 1.04 0.85 7.66
N ARG A 101 0.95 -0.40 8.15
CA ARG A 101 -0.33 -1.08 8.30
C ARG A 101 -1.23 -0.40 9.33
N VAL A 102 -0.67 0.07 10.44
CA VAL A 102 -1.42 0.83 11.45
C VAL A 102 -1.94 2.15 10.85
N ALA A 103 -1.10 2.89 10.14
CA ALA A 103 -1.45 4.15 9.51
C ALA A 103 -2.58 3.99 8.48
N LEU A 104 -2.47 2.98 7.60
CA LEU A 104 -3.50 2.68 6.60
C LEU A 104 -4.84 2.27 7.22
N THR A 105 -4.80 1.38 8.21
CA THR A 105 -6.03 0.91 8.87
C THR A 105 -6.68 2.00 9.71
N TRP A 106 -5.88 2.91 10.28
CA TRP A 106 -6.38 4.11 10.96
C TRP A 106 -7.17 4.99 9.99
N LEU A 107 -6.60 5.31 8.82
CA LEU A 107 -7.27 6.16 7.83
C LEU A 107 -8.56 5.52 7.33
N ALA A 108 -8.51 4.24 6.95
CA ALA A 108 -9.68 3.50 6.47
C ALA A 108 -10.81 3.44 7.51
N ALA A 109 -10.49 3.17 8.79
CA ALA A 109 -11.48 3.10 9.86
C ALA A 109 -12.13 4.47 10.11
N ASN A 110 -11.34 5.54 10.21
CA ASN A 110 -11.86 6.88 10.46
C ASN A 110 -12.70 7.41 9.29
N TYR A 111 -12.28 7.15 8.05
CA TYR A 111 -13.08 7.51 6.87
C TYR A 111 -14.45 6.83 6.88
N LEU A 112 -14.49 5.50 7.12
CA LEU A 112 -15.75 4.76 7.13
C LEU A 112 -16.67 5.21 8.27
N THR A 113 -16.12 5.54 9.43
CA THR A 113 -16.88 6.14 10.54
C THR A 113 -17.46 7.50 10.18
N ALA A 114 -16.70 8.36 9.50
CA ALA A 114 -17.21 9.65 9.02
C ALA A 114 -18.34 9.49 7.99
N MET A 115 -18.21 8.52 7.07
CA MET A 115 -19.24 8.21 6.07
C MET A 115 -20.53 7.70 6.68
N ASP A 116 -20.46 6.89 7.74
CA ASP A 116 -21.65 6.45 8.47
C ASP A 116 -22.40 7.64 9.09
N GLY A 117 -21.68 8.60 9.67
CA GLY A 117 -22.28 9.84 10.20
C GLY A 117 -22.95 10.71 9.13
N ALA A 118 -22.37 10.77 7.93
CA ALA A 118 -22.96 11.47 6.80
C ALA A 118 -24.23 10.79 6.27
N ALA A 119 -24.25 9.45 6.23
CA ALA A 119 -25.36 8.66 5.68
C ALA A 119 -26.68 8.82 6.47
N VAL A 120 -26.61 9.06 7.78
CA VAL A 120 -27.79 9.32 8.63
C VAL A 120 -28.63 10.50 8.10
N LYS A 121 -28.01 11.48 7.44
CA LYS A 121 -28.67 12.67 6.92
C LYS A 121 -29.48 12.44 5.63
N HIS A 122 -29.30 11.29 4.97
CA HIS A 122 -29.80 11.07 3.60
C HIS A 122 -30.90 10.00 3.48
N GLY A 123 -31.47 9.53 4.59
CA GLY A 123 -32.60 8.58 4.54
C GLY A 123 -32.25 7.25 3.85
N GLU A 124 -31.04 6.75 4.09
CA GLU A 124 -30.51 5.54 3.45
C GLU A 124 -31.33 4.29 3.79
N SER A 125 -31.45 3.35 2.84
CA SER A 125 -32.20 2.10 3.07
C SER A 125 -31.57 1.21 4.15
N PRO A 126 -32.36 0.43 4.93
CA PRO A 126 -31.82 -0.44 5.99
C PRO A 126 -30.75 -1.42 5.51
N ARG A 127 -30.86 -1.92 4.26
CA ARG A 127 -29.87 -2.85 3.68
C ARG A 127 -28.51 -2.18 3.47
N LEU A 128 -28.50 -0.93 3.01
CA LEU A 128 -27.26 -0.17 2.82
C LEU A 128 -26.64 0.24 4.17
N GLN A 129 -27.47 0.63 5.14
CA GLN A 129 -27.02 0.90 6.51
C GLN A 129 -26.31 -0.33 7.12
N ALA A 130 -26.91 -1.52 7.00
CA ALA A 130 -26.32 -2.76 7.50
C ALA A 130 -25.00 -3.12 6.78
N PHE A 131 -24.93 -2.91 5.47
CA PHE A 131 -23.71 -3.12 4.69
C PHE A 131 -22.57 -2.18 5.13
N ARG A 132 -22.85 -0.90 5.33
CA ARG A 132 -21.88 0.09 5.82
C ARG A 132 -21.39 -0.24 7.23
N ALA A 133 -22.31 -0.51 8.16
CA ALA A 133 -21.98 -0.89 9.52
C ALA A 133 -21.04 -2.12 9.54
N LYS A 134 -21.30 -3.12 8.68
CA LYS A 134 -20.41 -4.27 8.53
C LYS A 134 -19.01 -3.87 8.04
N ARG A 135 -18.91 -3.03 7.00
CA ARG A 135 -17.62 -2.55 6.48
C ARG A 135 -16.84 -1.75 7.51
N ARG A 136 -17.50 -0.83 8.22
CA ARG A 136 -16.89 -0.04 9.30
C ARG A 136 -16.35 -0.95 10.40
N HIS A 137 -17.16 -1.90 10.90
CA HIS A 137 -16.70 -2.83 11.92
C HIS A 137 -15.53 -3.71 11.47
N GLN A 138 -15.48 -4.11 10.21
CA GLN A 138 -14.31 -4.81 9.66
C GLN A 138 -13.05 -3.93 9.68
N ALA A 139 -13.17 -2.66 9.32
CA ALA A 139 -12.05 -1.71 9.33
C ALA A 139 -11.57 -1.38 10.74
N GLU A 140 -12.49 -1.15 11.68
CA GLU A 140 -12.20 -0.96 13.11
C GLU A 140 -11.44 -2.17 13.68
N ARG A 141 -11.94 -3.38 13.41
CA ARG A 141 -11.26 -4.63 13.82
C ARG A 141 -9.87 -4.73 13.22
N ALA A 142 -9.72 -4.46 11.91
CA ALA A 142 -8.42 -4.49 11.26
C ALA A 142 -7.45 -3.49 11.89
N HIS A 143 -7.92 -2.30 12.26
CA HIS A 143 -7.10 -1.28 12.93
C HIS A 143 -6.64 -1.73 14.32
N LEU A 144 -7.55 -2.23 15.15
CA LEU A 144 -7.21 -2.75 16.49
C LEU A 144 -6.25 -3.96 16.40
N THR A 145 -6.45 -4.85 15.43
CA THR A 145 -5.52 -5.97 15.17
C THR A 145 -4.14 -5.47 14.75
N ALA A 146 -4.05 -4.46 13.88
CA ALA A 146 -2.76 -3.88 13.47
C ALA A 146 -2.03 -3.23 14.65
N LEU A 147 -2.75 -2.48 15.50
CA LEU A 147 -2.18 -1.90 16.72
C LEU A 147 -1.66 -2.97 17.68
N ALA A 148 -2.44 -4.03 17.91
CA ALA A 148 -2.03 -5.15 18.75
C ALA A 148 -0.77 -5.84 18.20
N ALA A 149 -0.69 -6.04 16.88
CA ALA A 149 0.47 -6.60 16.21
C ALA A 149 1.72 -5.71 16.38
N LEU A 150 1.59 -4.39 16.23
CA LEU A 150 2.69 -3.45 16.44
C LEU A 150 3.20 -3.49 17.89
N VAL A 151 2.30 -3.54 18.87
CA VAL A 151 2.67 -3.68 20.30
C VAL A 151 3.38 -5.00 20.55
N ALA A 152 2.88 -6.11 19.99
CA ALA A 152 3.51 -7.42 20.12
C ALA A 152 4.91 -7.44 19.50
N LEU A 153 5.07 -6.83 18.32
CA LEU A 153 6.35 -6.73 17.63
C LEU A 153 7.37 -5.91 18.43
N ARG A 154 6.98 -4.75 18.97
CA ARG A 154 7.86 -3.96 19.85
C ARG A 154 8.30 -4.74 21.09
N LYS A 155 7.40 -5.50 21.71
CA LYS A 155 7.73 -6.36 22.86
C LYS A 155 8.73 -7.45 22.47
N ALA A 156 8.53 -8.09 21.31
CA ALA A 156 9.42 -9.13 20.81
C ALA A 156 10.83 -8.59 20.51
N LEU A 157 10.93 -7.39 19.93
CA LEU A 157 12.20 -6.75 19.62
C LEU A 157 12.93 -6.18 20.86
N ALA A 158 12.19 -5.84 21.93
CA ALA A 158 12.77 -5.39 23.19
C ALA A 158 13.20 -6.54 24.11
N ALA A 159 12.76 -7.78 23.85
CA ALA A 159 13.16 -8.93 24.64
C ALA A 159 14.64 -9.27 24.36
N PRO A 160 15.45 -9.59 25.38
CA PRO A 160 16.81 -10.07 25.16
C PRO A 160 16.74 -11.33 24.28
N PRO A 161 17.71 -11.54 23.37
CA PRO A 161 17.69 -12.69 22.48
C PRO A 161 17.68 -13.96 23.34
N ALA A 162 16.57 -14.69 23.32
CA ALA A 162 16.57 -16.07 23.77
C ALA A 162 17.58 -16.81 22.87
N ALA A 163 18.52 -17.52 23.47
CA ALA A 163 19.47 -18.35 22.74
C ALA A 163 18.70 -19.39 21.92
N ALA A 164 18.47 -19.09 20.64
CA ALA A 164 17.85 -19.99 19.70
C ALA A 164 18.96 -20.66 18.87
N PRO A 165 18.90 -21.98 18.64
CA PRO A 165 19.89 -22.69 17.85
C PRO A 165 19.81 -22.23 16.39
N LEU A 166 20.98 -21.92 15.83
CA LEU A 166 21.19 -21.65 14.41
C LEU A 166 20.85 -22.90 13.59
N ALA A 167 19.87 -22.79 12.69
CA ALA A 167 20.00 -23.14 11.27
C ALA A 167 18.62 -23.24 10.60
N ALA A 168 18.20 -22.17 9.92
CA ALA A 168 17.28 -22.29 8.79
C ALA A 168 18.11 -22.11 7.50
N PRO A 169 17.90 -22.92 6.45
CA PRO A 169 18.63 -22.77 5.20
C PRO A 169 18.28 -21.43 4.54
N VAL A 170 19.31 -20.67 4.19
CA VAL A 170 19.19 -19.44 3.41
C VAL A 170 18.66 -19.83 2.02
N LEU A 171 17.40 -19.53 1.74
CA LEU A 171 16.87 -19.61 0.39
C LEU A 171 17.50 -18.48 -0.44
N THR A 172 18.10 -18.85 -1.56
CA THR A 172 18.69 -17.88 -2.50
C THR A 172 17.58 -17.01 -3.13
N ASP A 173 17.95 -15.79 -3.51
CA ASP A 173 17.06 -14.77 -4.09
C ASP A 173 16.23 -15.28 -5.29
N ARG A 174 16.77 -16.23 -6.07
CA ARG A 174 16.04 -16.89 -7.16
C ARG A 174 14.92 -17.81 -6.67
N ALA A 175 15.19 -18.65 -5.68
CA ALA A 175 14.21 -19.58 -5.12
C ALA A 175 13.08 -18.82 -4.39
N ALA A 176 13.41 -17.71 -3.73
CA ALA A 176 12.43 -16.84 -3.09
C ALA A 176 11.49 -16.18 -4.13
N ARG A 177 12.03 -15.69 -5.25
CA ARG A 177 11.22 -15.10 -6.34
C ARG A 177 10.32 -16.12 -7.03
N GLU A 178 10.82 -17.32 -7.32
CA GLU A 178 10.03 -18.40 -7.93
C GLU A 178 8.92 -18.89 -6.98
N ALA A 179 9.19 -18.99 -5.68
CA ALA A 179 8.19 -19.35 -4.68
C ALA A 179 7.09 -18.28 -4.54
N VAL A 180 7.43 -16.99 -4.60
CA VAL A 180 6.45 -15.90 -4.57
C VAL A 180 5.62 -15.86 -5.87
N ALA A 181 6.25 -16.03 -7.03
CA ALA A 181 5.55 -16.06 -8.33
C ALA A 181 4.54 -17.23 -8.43
N ASN A 182 4.92 -18.42 -7.96
CA ASN A 182 4.03 -19.58 -7.92
C ASN A 182 2.89 -19.41 -6.90
N ARG A 183 3.10 -18.64 -5.83
CA ARG A 183 2.07 -18.37 -4.83
C ARG A 183 1.08 -17.29 -5.26
N LEU A 184 1.53 -16.32 -6.05
CA LEU A 184 0.69 -15.25 -6.59
C LEU A 184 -0.17 -15.71 -7.77
N SER A 185 0.34 -16.58 -8.65
CA SER A 185 -0.45 -17.14 -9.77
C SER A 185 -1.74 -17.81 -9.28
N GLY A 186 -1.66 -18.69 -8.28
CA GLY A 186 -2.86 -19.34 -7.71
C GLY A 186 -3.77 -18.42 -6.88
N PHE A 187 -3.32 -17.23 -6.49
CA PHE A 187 -4.14 -16.27 -5.72
C PHE A 187 -5.10 -15.47 -6.61
N PHE A 188 -4.68 -15.15 -7.84
CA PHE A 188 -5.50 -14.37 -8.78
C PHE A 188 -6.53 -15.22 -9.55
N ASP A 189 -6.33 -16.53 -9.65
CA ASP A 189 -7.25 -17.47 -10.32
C ASP A 189 -8.63 -17.58 -9.65
N GLY A 190 -8.79 -17.08 -8.42
CA GLY A 190 -10.04 -17.10 -7.65
C GLY A 190 -10.73 -15.74 -7.47
N LEU A 191 -10.17 -14.65 -8.03
CA LEU A 191 -10.81 -13.33 -7.94
C LEU A 191 -11.91 -13.21 -9.00
N PRO A 192 -13.14 -12.78 -8.65
CA PRO A 192 -14.15 -12.49 -9.65
C PRO A 192 -13.60 -11.39 -10.57
N THR A 193 -13.47 -11.70 -11.85
CA THR A 193 -13.18 -10.73 -12.91
C THR A 193 -14.21 -9.62 -12.80
N LEU A 194 -13.81 -8.45 -12.29
CA LEU A 194 -14.63 -7.25 -12.36
C LEU A 194 -14.75 -6.90 -13.85
N ALA A 195 -15.86 -7.36 -14.43
CA ALA A 195 -16.20 -7.20 -15.83
C ALA A 195 -16.18 -5.72 -16.21
N ARG A 196 -15.65 -5.47 -17.41
CA ARG A 196 -15.54 -4.21 -18.15
C ARG A 196 -16.90 -3.61 -18.57
N ASP A 197 -17.96 -3.77 -17.79
CA ASP A 197 -19.32 -3.35 -18.15
C ASP A 197 -19.67 -1.94 -17.69
N GLY A 198 -18.75 -1.00 -17.91
CA GLY A 198 -18.99 0.44 -17.72
C GLY A 198 -19.07 1.25 -19.02
N ALA A 199 -18.73 0.65 -20.18
CA ALA A 199 -18.48 1.41 -21.41
C ALA A 199 -19.63 1.41 -22.45
N LYS A 200 -20.86 1.02 -22.09
CA LYS A 200 -21.99 0.99 -23.05
C LYS A 200 -23.24 1.81 -22.70
N ALA A 201 -23.18 2.67 -21.68
CA ALA A 201 -24.33 3.49 -21.27
C ALA A 201 -24.26 4.99 -21.68
N ALA A 202 -23.40 5.36 -22.62
CA ALA A 202 -23.29 6.74 -23.13
C ALA A 202 -23.34 6.79 -24.66
N ALA A 203 -24.41 6.23 -25.24
CA ALA A 203 -24.77 6.42 -26.65
C ALA A 203 -26.26 6.09 -26.85
N SER A 204 -27.15 6.77 -26.12
CA SER A 204 -28.58 6.94 -26.46
C SER A 204 -29.22 7.87 -25.43
N ASN A 205 -29.17 9.16 -25.72
CA ASN A 205 -30.24 10.13 -25.53
C ASN A 205 -29.85 11.43 -26.23
#